data_AF-A0A7J3ABK0-F1
#
_entry.id   AF-A0A7J3ABK0-F1
#
_cell.length_a   1.000
_cell.length_b   1.000
_cell.length_c   1.000
_cell.angle_alpha   90.00
_cell.angle_beta   90.00
_cell.angle_gamma   90.00
#
_symmetry.space_group_name_H-M   'P 1'
#
loop_
_entity.id
_entity.type
_entity.pdbx_description
1 polymer ?
#
loop_
_entity_poly.entity_id
_entity_poly.type
_entity_poly.pdbx_seq_one_letter_code
_entity_poly.pdbx_strand_id
1 'polypeptide(L)'
;MSERFAKKWEAKRDEQAFGDRIKDAVKPPGPLKPRLDFAVRRIELQVQKLDQATDRFSQRDKAIFARIVDAYTKHDSARANVFANGLAEVRKMSKLIMNAKLALEQITLRLRTVSE
;
A
#
# COMPACT_ATOMS: atom_id res chain seq x y z
N MET A 1 -23.61 44.16 -45.36
CA MET A 1 -22.77 44.35 -44.15
C MET A 1 -22.51 42.98 -43.52
N SER A 2 -21.43 42.35 -43.97
CA SER A 2 -20.62 41.25 -43.42
C SER A 2 -21.25 40.22 -42.45
N GLU A 3 -21.43 38.99 -42.96
CA GLU A 3 -21.64 37.74 -42.21
C GLU A 3 -20.61 37.51 -41.08
N ARG A 4 -19.47 38.21 -41.13
CA ARG A 4 -18.45 38.16 -40.07
C ARG A 4 -18.90 38.80 -38.75
N PHE A 5 -19.94 39.63 -38.76
CA PHE A 5 -20.52 40.20 -37.54
C PHE A 5 -21.44 39.21 -36.82
N ALA A 6 -22.25 38.42 -37.55
CA ALA A 6 -23.11 37.39 -36.96
C ALA A 6 -22.29 36.27 -36.31
N LYS A 7 -21.19 35.85 -36.97
CA LYS A 7 -20.25 34.85 -36.44
C LYS A 7 -19.56 35.24 -35.13
N LYS A 8 -19.49 36.54 -34.81
CA LYS A 8 -18.92 37.06 -33.57
C LYS A 8 -19.90 37.09 -32.41
N TRP A 9 -21.20 36.97 -32.67
CA TRP A 9 -22.24 37.00 -31.65
C TRP A 9 -22.70 35.60 -31.20
N GLU A 10 -22.53 34.58 -32.06
CA GLU A 10 -22.71 33.17 -31.69
C GLU A 10 -21.49 32.52 -31.01
N ALA A 11 -20.36 33.24 -30.91
CA ALA A 11 -19.15 32.74 -30.24
C ALA A 11 -19.23 32.85 -28.71
N LYS A 12 -20.39 32.58 -28.10
CA LYS A 12 -20.53 32.37 -26.66
C LYS A 12 -20.79 30.89 -26.39
N ARG A 13 -19.86 30.31 -25.63
CA ARG A 13 -19.87 28.97 -24.98
C ARG A 13 -19.24 27.81 -25.76
N ASP A 14 -18.02 28.02 -26.22
CA ASP A 14 -17.08 26.93 -26.46
C ASP A 14 -15.86 27.03 -25.52
N GLU A 15 -16.13 27.46 -24.28
CA GLU A 15 -15.24 27.19 -23.16
C GLU A 15 -15.90 26.08 -22.38
N GLN A 16 -15.35 24.87 -22.49
CA GLN A 16 -15.56 23.79 -21.53
C GLN A 16 -15.37 24.38 -20.14
N ALA A 17 -16.49 24.71 -19.51
CA ALA A 17 -16.50 25.49 -18.30
C ALA A 17 -15.73 24.70 -17.25
N PHE A 18 -14.77 25.35 -16.59
CA PHE A 18 -14.18 24.84 -15.35
C PHE A 18 -15.25 24.35 -14.36
N GLY A 19 -16.46 24.89 -14.44
CA GLY A 19 -17.65 24.45 -13.71
C GLY A 19 -18.14 23.02 -14.02
N ASP A 20 -17.93 22.47 -15.23
CA ASP A 20 -18.32 21.08 -15.54
C ASP A 20 -17.35 20.06 -14.90
N ARG A 21 -16.05 20.36 -14.84
CA ARG A 21 -15.08 19.54 -14.08
C ARG A 21 -15.35 19.56 -12.57
N ILE A 22 -15.83 20.70 -12.06
CA ILE A 22 -16.23 20.83 -10.65
C ILE A 22 -17.57 20.13 -10.40
N LYS A 23 -18.52 20.18 -11.34
CA LYS A 23 -19.78 19.42 -11.26
C LYS A 23 -19.56 17.90 -11.34
N ASP A 24 -18.59 17.43 -12.12
CA ASP A 24 -18.24 16.00 -12.16
C ASP A 24 -17.49 15.54 -10.89
N ALA A 25 -16.82 16.44 -10.17
CA ALA A 25 -16.28 16.17 -8.82
C ALA A 25 -17.37 16.13 -7.73
N VAL A 26 -18.56 16.67 -8.00
CA VAL A 26 -19.70 16.77 -7.07
C VAL A 26 -20.85 15.82 -7.46
N LYS A 27 -20.82 15.20 -8.64
CA LYS A 27 -21.67 14.04 -8.94
C LYS A 27 -21.40 12.99 -7.87
N PRO A 28 -22.45 12.41 -7.24
CA PRO A 28 -22.26 11.43 -6.19
C PRO A 28 -21.35 10.35 -6.76
N PRO A 29 -20.20 10.06 -6.11
CA PRO A 29 -19.35 9.00 -6.56
C PRO A 29 -20.24 7.77 -6.74
N GLY A 30 -20.11 7.09 -7.87
CA GLY A 30 -20.87 5.87 -8.15
C GLY A 30 -20.89 4.95 -6.93
N PRO A 31 -21.91 4.07 -6.82
CA PRO A 31 -22.29 3.42 -5.56
C PRO A 31 -21.08 3.03 -4.70
N LEU A 32 -21.09 3.46 -3.43
CA LEU A 32 -19.96 3.32 -2.50
C LEU A 32 -19.50 1.86 -2.34
N LYS A 33 -20.42 0.90 -2.49
CA LYS A 33 -20.18 -0.54 -2.38
C LYS A 33 -19.08 -1.04 -3.35
N PRO A 34 -19.18 -0.87 -4.69
CA PRO A 34 -18.10 -1.22 -5.62
C PRO A 34 -16.72 -0.64 -5.29
N ARG A 35 -16.66 0.60 -4.78
CA ARG A 35 -15.39 1.26 -4.43
C ARG A 35 -14.81 0.66 -3.15
N LEU A 36 -15.64 0.37 -2.16
CA LEU A 36 -15.27 -0.34 -0.93
C LEU A 36 -14.78 -1.75 -1.24
N ASP A 37 -15.51 -2.51 -2.05
CA ASP A 37 -15.12 -3.87 -2.45
C ASP A 37 -13.78 -3.88 -3.19
N PHE A 38 -13.55 -2.90 -4.06
CA PHE A 38 -12.26 -2.75 -4.72
C PHE A 38 -11.13 -2.42 -3.74
N ALA A 39 -11.36 -1.54 -2.76
CA ALA A 39 -10.39 -1.21 -1.73
C ALA A 39 -10.07 -2.43 -0.85
N VAL A 40 -11.08 -3.20 -0.44
CA VAL A 40 -10.93 -4.45 0.34
C VAL A 40 -10.07 -5.44 -0.43
N ARG A 41 -10.38 -5.73 -1.70
CA ARG A 41 -9.56 -6.62 -2.54
C ARG A 41 -8.12 -6.16 -2.66
N ARG A 42 -7.88 -4.85 -2.78
CA ARG A 42 -6.53 -4.29 -2.84
C ARG A 42 -5.77 -4.48 -1.53
N ILE A 43 -6.44 -4.31 -0.39
CA ILE A 43 -5.84 -4.52 0.94
C ILE A 43 -5.51 -6.00 1.14
N GLU A 44 -6.41 -6.91 0.79
CA GLU A 44 -6.20 -8.36 0.87
C GLU A 44 -4.96 -8.81 0.06
N LEU A 45 -4.76 -8.25 -1.14
CA LEU A 45 -3.53 -8.50 -1.91
C LEU A 45 -2.26 -8.00 -1.21
N GLN A 46 -2.33 -6.90 -0.45
CA GLN A 46 -1.18 -6.44 0.34
C GLN A 46 -0.94 -7.32 1.55
N VAL A 47 -1.99 -7.80 2.22
CA VAL A 47 -1.88 -8.77 3.33
C VAL A 47 -1.17 -10.04 2.84
N GLN A 48 -1.56 -10.60 1.69
CA GLN A 48 -0.87 -11.76 1.11
C GLN A 48 0.61 -11.51 0.82
N LYS A 49 0.97 -10.31 0.37
CA LYS A 49 2.39 -9.94 0.17
C LYS A 49 3.15 -9.84 1.49
N LEU A 50 2.52 -9.30 2.53
CA LEU A 50 3.12 -9.24 3.86
C LEU A 50 3.29 -10.64 4.47
N ASP A 51 2.39 -11.59 4.18
CA ASP A 51 2.54 -12.99 4.59
C ASP A 51 3.78 -13.62 3.92
N GLN A 52 3.90 -13.48 2.61
CA GLN A 52 5.09 -13.96 1.88
C GLN A 52 6.37 -13.30 2.40
N ALA A 53 6.33 -12.00 2.74
CA ALA A 53 7.46 -11.32 3.33
C ALA A 53 7.79 -11.90 4.72
N THR A 54 6.79 -12.14 5.56
CA THR A 54 6.94 -12.74 6.89
C THR A 54 7.65 -14.09 6.81
N ASP A 55 7.24 -14.96 5.89
CA ASP A 55 7.88 -16.27 5.68
C ASP A 55 9.35 -16.12 5.25
N ARG A 56 9.64 -15.20 4.32
CA ARG A 56 11.01 -14.93 3.86
C ARG A 56 11.89 -14.42 4.99
N PHE A 57 11.40 -13.50 5.81
CA PHE A 57 12.15 -12.98 6.95
C PHE A 57 12.36 -14.06 8.03
N SER A 58 11.37 -14.94 8.25
CA SER A 58 11.50 -16.09 9.16
C SER A 58 12.56 -17.09 8.69
N GLN A 59 12.59 -17.42 7.40
CA GLN A 59 13.64 -18.25 6.81
C GLN A 59 15.01 -17.59 6.92
N ARG A 60 15.08 -16.27 6.69
CA ARG A 60 16.32 -15.50 6.79
C ARG A 60 16.85 -15.45 8.23
N ASP A 61 15.97 -15.28 9.21
CA ASP A 61 16.31 -15.31 10.64
C ASP A 61 16.99 -16.64 11.00
N LYS A 62 16.35 -17.77 10.65
CA LYS A 62 16.90 -19.12 10.88
C LYS A 62 18.27 -19.31 10.20
N ALA A 63 18.41 -18.85 8.96
CA ALA A 63 19.66 -18.98 8.21
C ALA A 63 20.81 -18.15 8.81
N ILE A 64 20.54 -16.93 9.29
CA ILE A 64 21.55 -16.11 9.96
C ILE A 64 21.87 -16.70 11.34
N PHE A 65 20.87 -17.17 12.07
CA PHE A 65 21.08 -17.81 13.36
C PHE A 65 22.00 -19.04 13.25
N ALA A 66 21.79 -19.91 12.24
CA ALA A 66 22.69 -21.03 11.99
C ALA A 66 24.14 -20.59 11.73
N ARG A 67 24.35 -19.47 11.03
CA ARG A 67 25.70 -18.90 10.80
C ARG A 67 26.32 -18.32 12.07
N ILE A 68 25.52 -17.76 12.97
CA ILE A 68 25.99 -17.32 14.29
C ILE A 68 26.52 -18.53 15.07
N VAL A 69 25.74 -19.62 15.13
CA VAL A 69 26.16 -20.86 15.81
C VAL A 69 27.45 -21.41 15.22
N ASP A 70 27.56 -21.51 13.89
CA ASP A 70 28.78 -21.96 13.21
C ASP A 70 30.00 -21.07 13.53
N ALA A 71 29.85 -19.74 13.50
CA ALA A 71 30.92 -18.81 13.86
C ALA A 71 31.36 -18.97 15.33
N TYR A 72 30.41 -19.18 16.26
CA TYR A 72 30.72 -19.48 17.66
C TYR A 72 31.48 -20.79 17.84
N THR A 73 31.10 -21.86 17.12
CA THR A 73 31.82 -23.15 17.20
C THR A 73 33.27 -23.05 16.71
N LYS A 74 33.55 -22.10 15.81
CA LYS A 74 34.89 -21.81 15.28
C LYS A 74 35.66 -20.79 16.14
N HIS A 75 35.11 -20.40 17.29
CA HIS A 75 35.65 -19.35 18.16
C HIS A 75 35.86 -17.99 17.46
N ASP A 76 35.13 -17.73 16.37
CA ASP A 76 35.16 -16.47 15.61
C ASP A 76 34.09 -15.50 16.15
N SER A 77 34.37 -14.94 17.34
CA SER A 77 33.45 -14.03 18.04
C SER A 77 33.19 -12.73 17.27
N ALA A 78 34.17 -12.25 16.49
CA ALA A 78 34.02 -11.05 15.68
C ALA A 78 32.96 -11.25 14.59
N ARG A 79 33.05 -12.35 13.85
CA ARG A 79 32.07 -12.69 12.81
C ARG A 79 30.70 -13.02 13.41
N ALA A 80 30.64 -13.69 14.56
CA ALA A 80 29.39 -13.95 15.27
C ALA A 80 28.66 -12.66 15.64
N ASN A 81 29.37 -11.64 16.14
CA ASN A 81 28.80 -10.33 16.47
C ASN A 81 28.21 -9.60 15.25
N VAL A 82 28.89 -9.65 14.09
CA VAL A 82 28.37 -9.06 12.85
C VAL A 82 27.07 -9.73 12.42
N PHE A 83 27.00 -11.06 12.47
CA PHE A 83 25.77 -11.79 12.16
C PHE A 83 24.66 -11.52 13.18
N ALA A 84 24.98 -11.37 14.46
CA ALA A 84 24.01 -11.03 15.50
C ALA A 84 23.37 -9.65 15.26
N ASN A 85 24.16 -8.65 14.88
CA ASN A 85 23.63 -7.33 14.49
C ASN A 85 22.70 -7.43 13.29
N GLY A 86 23.09 -8.20 12.26
CA GLY A 86 22.23 -8.44 11.09
C GLY A 86 20.93 -9.16 11.45
N LEU A 87 20.97 -10.11 12.38
CA LEU A 87 19.79 -10.81 12.88
C LEU A 87 18.83 -9.87 13.63
N ALA A 88 19.38 -8.95 14.44
CA ALA A 88 18.58 -7.97 15.17
C ALA A 88 17.79 -7.06 14.22
N GLU A 89 18.40 -6.59 13.14
CA GLU A 89 17.72 -5.80 12.11
C GLU A 89 16.66 -6.61 11.36
N VAL A 90 16.93 -7.88 11.03
CA VAL A 90 15.93 -8.79 10.44
C VAL A 90 14.71 -8.92 11.35
N ARG A 91 14.90 -9.12 12.65
CA ARG A 91 13.81 -9.24 13.63
C ARG A 91 13.01 -7.95 13.78
N LYS A 92 13.68 -6.80 13.74
CA LYS A 92 13.04 -5.49 13.75
C LYS A 92 12.11 -5.31 12.55
N MET A 93 12.58 -5.71 11.36
CA MET A 93 11.76 -5.68 10.14
C MET A 93 10.59 -6.65 10.21
N SER A 94 10.79 -7.87 10.72
CA SER A 94 9.69 -8.83 10.95
C SER A 94 8.59 -8.25 11.85
N LYS A 95 8.96 -7.54 12.93
CA LYS A 95 8.00 -6.90 13.82
C LYS A 95 7.21 -5.78 13.13
N LEU A 96 7.88 -4.98 12.29
CA LEU A 96 7.22 -3.94 11.50
C LEU A 96 6.20 -4.53 10.53
N ILE A 97 6.56 -5.61 9.84
CA ILE A 97 5.67 -6.32 8.90
C ILE A 97 4.45 -6.88 9.62
N MET A 98 4.65 -7.51 10.78
CA MET A 98 3.56 -8.03 11.59
C MET A 98 2.58 -6.92 12.02
N ASN A 99 3.11 -5.79 12.48
CA ASN A 99 2.27 -4.63 12.85
C ASN A 99 1.52 -4.05 11.64
N ALA A 100 2.17 -3.96 10.47
CA ALA A 100 1.52 -3.49 9.25
C ALA A 100 0.39 -4.43 8.80
N LYS A 101 0.60 -5.75 8.92
CA LYS A 101 -0.42 -6.75 8.63
C LYS A 101 -1.65 -6.56 9.53
N LEU A 102 -1.45 -6.47 10.85
CA LEU A 102 -2.52 -6.26 11.82
C LEU A 102 -3.31 -4.97 11.53
N ALA A 103 -2.61 -3.88 11.18
CA ALA A 103 -3.25 -2.62 10.82
C ALA A 103 -4.14 -2.76 9.56
N LEU A 104 -3.66 -3.46 8.53
CA LEU A 104 -4.43 -3.70 7.31
C LEU A 104 -5.64 -4.61 7.55
N GLU A 105 -5.51 -5.64 8.38
CA GLU A 105 -6.63 -6.50 8.80
C GLU A 105 -7.69 -5.69 9.57
N GLN A 106 -7.26 -4.83 10.49
CA GLN A 106 -8.16 -3.95 11.24
C GLN A 106 -8.91 -2.97 10.31
N ILE A 107 -8.22 -2.39 9.32
CA ILE A 107 -8.84 -1.52 8.31
C ILE A 107 -9.87 -2.32 7.50
N THR A 108 -9.52 -3.54 7.09
CA THR A 108 -10.43 -4.42 6.33
C THR A 108 -11.71 -4.73 7.11
N LEU A 109 -11.59 -5.05 8.41
CA LEU A 109 -12.74 -5.27 9.28
C LEU A 109 -13.64 -4.04 9.35
N ARG A 110 -13.06 -2.85 9.57
CA ARG A 110 -13.82 -1.59 9.63
C ARG A 110 -14.52 -1.27 8.31
N LEU A 111 -13.86 -1.48 7.17
CA LEU A 111 -14.46 -1.25 5.86
C LEU A 111 -15.65 -2.17 5.61
N ARG A 112 -15.57 -3.43 6.03
CA ARG A 112 -16.67 -4.39 5.93
C ARG A 112 -17.86 -3.98 6.81
N THR A 113 -17.62 -3.58 8.06
CA THR A 113 -18.70 -3.10 8.96
C THR A 113 -19.36 -1.80 8.53
N VAL A 114 -18.70 -0.98 7.70
CA VAL A 114 -19.29 0.27 7.15
C VAL A 114 -20.07 0.00 5.85
N SER A 115 -19.83 -1.14 5.20
CA SER A 115 -20.51 -1.53 3.96
C SER A 115 -21.82 -2.31 4.16
N GLU A 116 -21.98 -2.87 5.37
CA GLU A 116 -23.18 -3.56 5.86
C GLU A 116 -24.22 -2.53 6.35
#